data_AF-A0A9X1GNJ9-F1
#
_entry.id   AF-A0A9X1GNJ9-F1
#
_cell.length_a   1.000
_cell.length_b   1.000
_cell.length_c   1.000
_cell.angle_alpha   90.00
_cell.angle_beta   90.00
_cell.angle_gamma   90.00
#
_symmetry.space_group_name_H-M   'P 1'
#
loop_
_entity.id
_entity.type
_entity.pdbx_description
1 polymer ?
#
loop_
_entity_poly.entity_id
_entity_poly.type
_entity_poly.pdbx_seq_one_letter_code
_entity_poly.pdbx_strand_id
1 'polypeptide(L)'
;KSHQVLQLLDDLLSRSQPLMVIVSTLLTQFRTWLWVKSAMVSGVKKDGELAQVCNINNPHRLYYLRQEVANTSINALARAVTMILDLEMSIKRGADGRDLLVVILGVCRLFQVV
;
A
#
# COMPACT_ATOMS: atom_id res chain seq x y z
N LYS A 1 -13.67 3.46 10.13
CA LYS A 1 -12.52 3.32 9.19
C LYS A 1 -12.97 2.73 7.85
N SER A 2 -13.62 1.57 7.78
CA SER A 2 -14.04 0.97 6.49
C SER A 2 -15.04 1.82 5.69
N HIS A 3 -15.96 2.53 6.35
CA HIS A 3 -16.92 3.42 5.66
C HIS A 3 -16.23 4.59 4.92
N GLN A 4 -15.17 5.17 5.49
CA GLN A 4 -14.40 6.25 4.85
C GLN A 4 -13.63 5.76 3.62
N VAL A 5 -13.14 4.52 3.65
CA VAL A 5 -12.47 3.89 2.49
C VAL A 5 -13.47 3.68 1.35
N LEU A 6 -14.69 3.23 1.67
CA LEU A 6 -15.76 3.06 0.69
C LEU A 6 -16.14 4.39 0.05
N GLN A 7 -16.35 5.45 0.85
CA GLN A 7 -16.67 6.78 0.35
C GLN A 7 -15.56 7.34 -0.55
N LEU A 8 -14.30 7.25 -0.12
CA LEU A 8 -13.17 7.73 -0.94
C LEU A 8 -13.03 6.96 -2.25
N LEU A 9 -13.27 5.64 -2.24
CA LEU A 9 -13.20 4.84 -3.45
C LEU A 9 -14.31 5.20 -4.43
N ASP A 10 -15.53 5.41 -3.92
CA ASP A 10 -16.67 5.85 -4.72
C ASP A 10 -16.46 7.26 -5.30
N ASP A 11 -15.88 8.17 -4.53
CA ASP A 11 -15.48 9.50 -4.98
C ASP A 11 -14.41 9.45 -6.09
N LEU A 12 -13.46 8.52 -6.02
CA LEU A 12 -12.42 8.37 -7.05
C LEU A 12 -12.98 7.74 -8.33
N LEU A 13 -13.85 6.74 -8.20
CA LEU A 13 -14.48 6.06 -9.33
C LEU A 13 -15.50 6.98 -10.05
N SER A 14 -16.29 7.76 -9.30
CA SER A 14 -17.25 8.73 -9.84
C SER A 14 -16.60 9.89 -10.59
N ARG A 15 -15.32 10.19 -10.30
CA ARG A 15 -14.51 11.19 -11.03
C ARG A 15 -13.83 10.64 -12.29
N SER A 16 -14.23 9.45 -12.74
CA SER A 16 -13.66 8.77 -13.92
C SER A 16 -12.13 8.58 -13.82
N GLN A 17 -11.58 8.47 -12.61
CA GLN A 17 -10.17 8.14 -12.49
C GLN A 17 -9.94 6.73 -13.06
N PRO A 18 -8.90 6.52 -13.90
CA PRO A 18 -8.62 5.20 -14.41
C PRO A 18 -8.33 4.26 -13.24
N LEU A 19 -9.03 3.13 -13.15
CA LEU A 19 -8.84 2.15 -12.08
C LEU A 19 -7.36 1.73 -11.95
N MET A 20 -6.68 1.65 -13.10
CA MET A 20 -5.25 1.34 -13.15
C MET A 20 -4.39 2.37 -12.40
N VAL A 21 -4.72 3.67 -12.45
CA VAL A 21 -3.97 4.71 -11.72
C VAL A 21 -4.13 4.53 -10.21
N ILE A 22 -5.34 4.22 -9.74
CA ILE A 22 -5.62 3.97 -8.33
C ILE A 22 -4.80 2.75 -7.87
N VAL A 23 -4.87 1.65 -8.60
CA VAL A 23 -4.18 0.40 -8.25
C VAL A 23 -2.66 0.54 -8.30
N SER A 24 -2.10 1.16 -9.35
CA SER A 24 -0.65 1.37 -9.45
C SER A 24 -0.13 2.30 -8.34
N THR A 25 -0.91 3.31 -7.95
CA THR A 25 -0.57 4.20 -6.83
C THR A 25 -0.53 3.45 -5.50
N LEU A 26 -1.57 2.65 -5.23
CA LEU A 26 -1.64 1.84 -4.02
C LEU A 26 -0.52 0.80 -3.98
N LEU A 27 -0.26 0.10 -5.08
CA LEU A 27 0.79 -0.90 -5.16
C LEU A 27 2.16 -0.28 -4.87
N THR A 28 2.43 0.90 -5.42
CA THR A 28 3.67 1.65 -5.17
C THR A 28 3.79 1.99 -3.68
N GLN A 29 2.74 2.56 -3.09
CA GLN A 29 2.75 2.95 -1.67
C GLN A 29 2.94 1.75 -0.73
N PHE A 30 2.23 0.63 -0.95
CA PHE A 30 2.37 -0.58 -0.13
C PHE A 30 3.73 -1.24 -0.29
N ARG A 31 4.33 -1.21 -1.49
CA ARG A 31 5.72 -1.66 -1.69
C ARG A 31 6.67 -0.78 -0.90
N THR A 32 6.56 0.54 -0.97
CA THR A 32 7.39 1.46 -0.18
C THR A 32 7.29 1.16 1.31
N TRP A 33 6.07 0.96 1.83
CA TRP A 33 5.89 0.56 3.23
C TRP A 33 6.54 -0.78 3.57
N LEU A 34 6.42 -1.78 2.68
CA LEU A 34 7.06 -3.09 2.89
C LEU A 34 8.58 -2.97 2.94
N TRP A 35 9.21 -2.22 2.03
CA TRP A 35 10.65 -1.99 2.03
C TRP A 35 11.12 -1.29 3.31
N VAL A 36 10.45 -0.20 3.70
CA VAL A 36 10.79 0.53 4.94
C VAL A 36 10.63 -0.38 6.15
N LYS A 37 9.53 -1.14 6.25
CA LYS A 37 9.30 -2.05 7.36
C LYS A 37 10.35 -3.17 7.41
N SER A 38 10.68 -3.77 6.27
CA SER A 38 11.71 -4.81 6.16
C SER A 38 13.05 -4.29 6.66
N ALA A 39 13.48 -3.12 6.21
CA ALA A 39 14.75 -2.55 6.64
C ALA A 39 14.76 -2.17 8.13
N MET A 40 13.63 -1.71 8.70
CA MET A 40 13.50 -1.52 10.15
C MET A 40 13.62 -2.83 10.93
N VAL A 41 12.99 -3.92 10.45
CA VAL A 41 13.04 -5.25 11.08
C VAL A 41 14.45 -5.86 10.99
N SER A 42 15.16 -5.65 9.86
CA SER A 42 16.55 -6.08 9.67
C SER A 42 17.56 -5.31 10.52
N GLY A 43 17.13 -4.31 11.30
CA GLY A 43 18.00 -3.56 12.20
C GLY A 43 18.78 -2.43 11.55
N VAL A 44 18.38 -1.94 10.37
CA VAL A 44 18.99 -0.75 9.75
C VAL A 44 18.66 0.47 10.61
N LYS A 45 19.67 1.00 11.30
CA LYS A 45 19.50 2.12 12.25
C LYS A 45 19.76 3.49 11.63
N LYS A 46 20.63 3.58 10.62
CA LYS A 46 21.00 4.85 10.00
C LYS A 46 19.99 5.23 8.91
N ASP A 47 19.42 6.42 9.02
CA ASP A 47 18.45 6.93 8.05
C ASP A 47 19.04 7.06 6.63
N GLY A 48 20.35 7.32 6.50
CA GLY A 48 21.03 7.34 5.19
C GLY A 48 21.09 5.98 4.50
N GLU A 49 21.37 4.91 5.26
CA GLU A 49 21.36 3.53 4.73
C GLU A 49 19.92 3.10 4.37
N LEU A 50 18.95 3.49 5.21
CA LEU A 50 17.53 3.23 4.96
C LEU A 50 17.00 3.97 3.71
N ALA A 51 17.38 5.23 3.53
CA ALA A 51 17.06 6.05 2.37
C ALA A 51 17.58 5.41 1.07
N GLN A 52 18.81 4.90 1.08
CA GLN A 52 19.39 4.20 -0.07
C GLN A 52 18.68 2.88 -0.36
N VAL A 53 18.47 2.04 0.65
CA VAL A 53 17.82 0.72 0.49
C VAL A 53 16.37 0.86 0.01
N CYS A 54 15.66 1.90 0.46
CA CYS A 54 14.26 2.13 0.07
C CYS A 54 14.12 3.05 -1.16
N ASN A 55 15.23 3.56 -1.71
CA ASN A 55 15.26 4.55 -2.79
C ASN A 55 14.42 5.81 -2.49
N ILE A 56 14.50 6.32 -1.26
CA ILE A 56 13.76 7.51 -0.79
C ILE A 56 14.75 8.65 -0.58
N ASN A 57 14.78 9.59 -1.53
CA ASN A 57 15.72 10.71 -1.49
C ASN A 57 15.31 11.83 -0.52
N ASN A 58 14.02 11.92 -0.15
CA ASN A 58 13.51 12.96 0.76
C ASN A 58 13.53 12.46 2.21
N PRO A 59 14.40 12.99 3.09
CA PRO A 59 14.52 12.54 4.48
C PRO A 59 13.23 12.75 5.29
N HIS A 60 12.49 13.84 5.03
CA HIS A 60 11.20 14.08 5.69
C HIS A 60 10.19 12.99 5.32
N ARG A 61 10.16 12.56 4.05
CA ARG A 61 9.27 11.48 3.63
C ARG A 61 9.63 10.17 4.33
N LEU A 62 10.93 9.87 4.47
CA LEU A 62 11.38 8.68 5.17
C LEU A 62 10.97 8.68 6.64
N TYR A 63 11.10 9.82 7.32
CA TYR A 63 10.66 9.98 8.72
C TYR A 63 9.17 9.63 8.89
N TYR A 64 8.29 10.19 8.06
CA TYR A 64 6.86 9.88 8.12
C TYR A 64 6.57 8.41 7.78
N LEU A 65 7.25 7.84 6.77
CA LEU A 65 7.08 6.44 6.41
C LEU A 65 7.45 5.48 7.55
N ARG A 66 8.51 5.78 8.32
CA ARG A 66 8.88 4.98 9.51
C ARG A 66 7.76 4.98 10.54
N GLN A 67 7.10 6.12 10.75
CA GLN A 67 5.99 6.23 11.69
C GLN A 67 4.75 5.47 11.19
N GLU A 68 4.41 5.61 9.90
CA GLU A 68 3.28 4.92 9.27
C GLU A 68 3.38 3.39 9.40
N VAL A 69 4.59 2.82 9.32
CA VAL A 69 4.79 1.36 9.38
C VAL A 69 5.22 0.83 10.74
N ALA A 70 5.45 1.70 11.73
CA ALA A 70 6.01 1.33 13.03
C ALA A 70 5.24 0.18 13.70
N ASN A 71 3.91 0.29 13.74
CA ASN A 71 3.00 -0.67 14.37
C ASN A 71 2.39 -1.68 13.39
N THR A 72 2.87 -1.70 12.14
CA THR A 72 2.31 -2.52 11.08
C THR A 72 3.06 -3.86 10.97
N SER A 73 2.33 -4.96 10.76
CA SER A 73 2.95 -6.28 10.52
C SER A 73 3.59 -6.35 9.14
N ILE A 74 4.84 -6.82 9.07
CA ILE A 74 5.54 -7.08 7.80
C ILE A 74 4.79 -8.12 6.95
N ASN A 75 4.21 -9.14 7.58
CA ASN A 75 3.43 -10.17 6.91
C ASN A 75 2.12 -9.60 6.35
N ALA A 76 1.47 -8.67 7.06
CA ALA A 76 0.28 -7.99 6.55
C ALA A 76 0.61 -7.12 5.33
N LEU A 77 1.73 -6.40 5.36
CA LEU A 77 2.21 -5.62 4.20
C LEU A 77 2.53 -6.52 3.00
N ALA A 78 3.23 -7.63 3.22
CA ALA A 78 3.54 -8.58 2.16
C ALA A 78 2.27 -9.14 1.50
N ARG A 79 1.29 -9.57 2.30
CA ARG A 79 0.00 -10.05 1.78
C ARG A 79 -0.77 -8.96 1.04
N ALA A 80 -0.76 -7.73 1.54
CA ALA A 80 -1.39 -6.61 0.86
C ALA A 80 -0.76 -6.34 -0.52
N VAL A 81 0.57 -6.34 -0.61
CA VAL A 81 1.28 -6.18 -1.89
C VAL A 81 0.89 -7.28 -2.88
N THR A 82 0.83 -8.54 -2.46
CA THR A 82 0.40 -9.65 -3.32
C THR A 82 -1.03 -9.45 -3.83
N MET A 83 -1.98 -9.15 -2.94
CA MET A 83 -3.38 -8.94 -3.30
C MET A 83 -3.57 -7.78 -4.31
N ILE A 84 -2.84 -6.67 -4.12
CA ILE A 84 -2.93 -5.52 -5.02
C ILE A 84 -2.23 -5.82 -6.37
N LEU A 85 -1.15 -6.59 -6.37
CA LEU A 85 -0.47 -7.02 -7.60
C LEU A 85 -1.37 -7.94 -8.45
N ASP A 86 -2.06 -8.89 -7.82
CA ASP A 86 -3.00 -9.77 -8.50
C ASP A 86 -4.18 -9.00 -9.10
N LEU A 87 -4.65 -7.97 -8.39
CA LEU A 87 -5.66 -7.04 -8.90
C LEU A 87 -5.14 -6.26 -10.12
N GLU A 88 -3.92 -5.72 -10.07
CA GLU A 88 -3.31 -4.99 -11.19
C GLU A 88 -3.26 -5.87 -12.44
N MET A 89 -2.85 -7.13 -12.28
CA MET A 89 -2.80 -8.11 -13.37
C MET A 89 -4.20 -8.45 -13.91
N SER A 90 -5.20 -8.56 -13.03
CA SER A 90 -6.58 -8.85 -13.41
C SER A 90 -7.18 -7.68 -14.21
N ILE A 91 -6.96 -6.44 -13.79
CA ILE A 91 -7.40 -5.23 -14.51
C ILE A 91 -6.72 -5.17 -15.89
N LYS A 92 -5.42 -5.45 -15.98
CA LYS A 92 -4.69 -5.53 -17.26
C LYS A 92 -5.26 -6.59 -18.22
N ARG A 93 -5.95 -7.62 -17.68
CA ARG A 93 -6.61 -8.69 -18.45
C ARG A 93 -8.09 -8.41 -18.74
N GLY A 94 -8.61 -7.25 -18.36
CA GLY A 94 -9.99 -6.84 -18.63
C GLY A 94 -10.99 -7.06 -17.48
N ALA A 95 -10.51 -7.26 -16.25
CA ALA A 95 -11.37 -7.29 -15.07
C ALA A 95 -12.10 -5.94 -14.83
N ASP A 96 -13.30 -6.01 -14.23
CA ASP A 96 -14.13 -4.84 -13.94
C ASP A 96 -13.84 -4.23 -12.56
N GLY A 97 -14.48 -3.09 -12.25
CA GLY A 97 -14.23 -2.36 -11.00
C GLY A 97 -14.73 -3.01 -9.72
N ARG A 98 -15.51 -4.09 -9.77
CA ARG A 98 -15.98 -4.78 -8.56
C ARG A 98 -14.85 -5.53 -7.86
N ASP A 99 -13.87 -6.01 -8.63
CA ASP A 99 -12.69 -6.69 -8.10
C ASP A 99 -11.83 -5.74 -7.26
N LEU A 100 -11.76 -4.46 -7.64
CA LEU A 100 -11.06 -3.43 -6.87
C LEU A 100 -11.65 -3.31 -5.47
N LEU A 101 -12.97 -3.17 -5.35
CA LEU A 101 -13.63 -3.01 -4.05
C LEU A 101 -13.37 -4.20 -3.12
N VAL A 102 -13.52 -5.42 -3.63
CA VAL A 102 -13.32 -6.66 -2.86
C VAL A 102 -11.88 -6.75 -2.34
N VAL A 103 -10.90 -6.48 -3.22
CA VAL A 103 -9.49 -6.53 -2.85
C VAL A 103 -9.14 -5.46 -1.81
N ILE A 104 -9.61 -4.23 -1.98
CA ILE A 104 -9.34 -3.13 -1.02
C ILE A 104 -9.90 -3.44 0.36
N LEU A 105 -11.13 -3.97 0.45
CA LEU A 105 -11.71 -4.40 1.72
C LEU A 105 -10.91 -5.54 2.35
N GLY A 106 -10.45 -6.50 1.55
CA GLY A 106 -9.58 -7.58 1.99
C GLY A 106 -8.25 -7.05 2.56
N VAL A 107 -7.63 -6.09 1.88
CA VAL A 107 -6.42 -5.40 2.36
C VAL A 107 -6.69 -4.69 3.68
N CYS A 108 -7.79 -3.94 3.82
CA CYS A 108 -8.13 -3.26 5.08
C CYS A 108 -8.24 -4.24 6.27
N ARG A 109 -8.78 -5.44 6.05
CA ARG A 109 -8.92 -6.46 7.11
C ARG A 109 -7.57 -6.98 7.61
N LEU A 110 -6.51 -6.95 6.80
CA LEU A 110 -5.16 -7.35 7.23
C LEU A 110 -4.58 -6.45 8.32
N PHE A 111 -5.11 -5.23 8.48
CA PHE A 111 -4.62 -4.21 9.41
C PHE A 111 -5.63 -3.87 10.51
N GLN A 112 -6.75 -4.62 10.59
CA GLN A 112 -7.64 -4.53 11.75
C GLN A 112 -7.01 -5.34 12.88
N VAL A 113 -6.68 -4.64 13.96
CA VAL A 113 -6.28 -5.26 15.23
C VAL A 113 -7.52 -5.99 15.78
N VAL A 114 -7.39 -7.28 16.07
CA VAL A 114 -8.37 -8.04 16.88
C VAL A 114 -8.27 -7.54 18.32
#